data_AF-A0A844MAB2-F1
#
_entry.id   AF-A0A844MAB2-F1
#
_cell.length_a   1.000
_cell.length_b   1.000
_cell.length_c   1.000
_cell.angle_alpha   90.00
_cell.angle_beta   90.00
_cell.angle_gamma   90.00
#
_symmetry.space_group_name_H-M   'P 1'
#
loop_
_entity.id
_entity.type
_entity.pdbx_description
1 polymer ?
#
loop_
_entity_poly.entity_id
_entity_poly.type
_entity_poly.pdbx_seq_one_letter_code
_entity_poly.pdbx_strand_id
1 'polypeptide(L)' 'MKIGWTPKSLRAFKRLMRKNPNLRPLIEQILRQLAEDPFHPSLHTHKLKGDLSNIWSSSIACS' A
#
# COMPACT_ATOMS: atom_id res chain seq x y z
N MET A 1 -10.64 -5.23 8.31
CA MET A 1 -9.42 -6.07 8.20
C MET A 1 -8.28 -5.39 8.97
N LYS A 2 -7.29 -6.11 9.53
CA LYS A 2 -6.17 -5.48 10.28
C LYS A 2 -4.89 -5.55 9.46
N ILE A 3 -4.26 -4.40 9.23
CA ILE A 3 -3.00 -4.31 8.48
C ILE A 3 -1.83 -4.77 9.35
N GLY A 4 -1.12 -5.80 8.90
CA GLY A 4 0.11 -6.27 9.52
C GLY A 4 1.33 -5.54 8.96
N TRP A 5 2.26 -5.15 9.84
CA TRP A 5 3.47 -4.42 9.45
C TRP A 5 4.72 -5.27 9.74
N THR A 6 5.65 -5.30 8.79
CA THR A 6 7.01 -5.82 9.02
C THR A 6 7.98 -4.69 9.39
N PRO A 7 9.07 -4.96 10.13
CA PRO A 7 10.08 -3.95 10.42
C PRO A 7 10.66 -3.28 9.16
N LYS A 8 10.77 -4.05 8.05
CA LYS A 8 11.21 -3.55 6.75
C LYS A 8 10.20 -2.55 6.16
N SER A 9 8.90 -2.87 6.22
CA SER A 9 7.83 -1.99 5.74
C SER A 9 7.76 -0.67 6.52
N LEU A 10 7.90 -0.71 7.86
CA LEU A 10 7.90 0.50 8.69
C LEU A 10 9.07 1.44 8.37
N ARG A 11 10.27 0.89 8.15
CA ARG A 11 11.44 1.69 7.73
C ARG A 11 11.23 2.33 6.36
N ALA A 12 10.68 1.57 5.41
CA ALA A 12 10.38 2.08 4.07
C ALA A 12 9.33 3.19 4.11
N PHE A 13 8.25 3.00 4.89
CA PHE A 13 7.21 4.00 5.10
C PHE A 13 7.78 5.29 5.71
N LYS A 14 8.54 5.19 6.80
CA LYS A 14 9.20 6.36 7.42
C LYS A 14 10.09 7.10 6.40
N ARG A 15 10.87 6.39 5.59
CA ARG A 15 11.72 6.99 4.55
C ARG A 15 10.91 7.70 3.47
N LEU A 16 9.80 7.11 3.03
CA LEU A 16 8.90 7.68 2.04
C LEU A 16 8.25 8.97 2.56
N MET A 17 7.78 8.97 3.81
CA MET A 17 7.20 10.14 4.46
C MET A 17 8.21 11.26 4.66
N ARG A 18 9.48 10.92 4.86
CA ARG A 18 10.55 11.91 5.00
C ARG A 18 10.94 12.54 3.66
N LYS A 19 10.85 11.79 2.56
CA LYS A 19 11.13 12.29 1.21
C LYS A 19 9.97 13.11 0.64
N ASN A 20 8.74 12.63 0.85
CA ASN A 20 7.54 13.19 0.23
C ASN A 20 6.45 13.38 1.30
N PRO A 21 6.53 14.43 2.14
CA PRO A 21 5.54 14.68 3.19
C PRO A 21 4.13 14.90 2.62
N ASN A 22 4.00 15.42 1.41
CA ASN A 22 2.73 15.65 0.71
C ASN A 22 1.98 14.35 0.37
N LEU A 23 2.65 13.20 0.37
CA LEU A 23 2.02 11.91 0.14
C LEU A 23 1.37 11.31 1.39
N ARG A 24 1.56 11.92 2.57
CA ARG A 24 0.91 11.47 3.83
C ARG A 24 -0.59 11.23 3.69
N PRO A 25 -1.40 12.24 3.29
CA PRO A 25 -2.85 12.06 3.21
C PRO A 25 -3.24 10.98 2.20
N LEU A 26 -2.53 10.88 1.07
CA LEU A 26 -2.77 9.86 0.05
C LEU A 26 -2.52 8.44 0.58
N ILE A 27 -1.39 8.23 1.25
CA ILE A 27 -1.07 6.91 1.81
C ILE A 27 -2.05 6.55 2.93
N GLU A 28 -2.44 7.50 3.76
CA GLU A 28 -3.43 7.25 4.81
C GLU A 28 -4.78 6.84 4.22
N GLN A 29 -5.24 7.52 3.16
CA GLN A 29 -6.47 7.15 2.44
C GLN A 29 -6.37 5.73 1.88
N ILE A 30 -5.25 5.39 1.24
CA ILE A 30 -5.00 4.05 0.68
C ILE A 30 -4.98 2.99 1.78
N LEU A 31 -4.37 3.25 2.94
CA LEU A 31 -4.35 2.32 4.07
C LEU A 31 -5.76 2.10 4.64
N ARG A 32 -6.59 3.15 4.74
CA ARG A 32 -7.98 3.02 5.15
C ARG A 32 -8.76 2.17 4.14
N GLN A 33 -8.60 2.48 2.87
CA GLN A 33 -9.28 1.76 1.80
C GLN A 33 -8.85 0.28 1.72
N LEU A 34 -7.56 -0.02 1.91
CA LEU A 34 -7.06 -1.40 2.04
C LEU A 34 -7.64 -2.13 3.26
N ALA A 35 -7.91 -1.43 4.35
CA ALA A 35 -8.47 -2.02 5.57
C ALA A 35 -9.98 -2.31 5.44
N GLU A 36 -10.68 -1.55 4.60
CA GLU A 36 -12.08 -1.72 4.23
C GLU A 36 -12.25 -2.77 3.12
N ASP A 37 -11.65 -2.53 1.94
CA ASP A 37 -11.68 -3.42 0.79
C ASP A 37 -10.29 -3.48 0.10
N PRO A 38 -9.53 -4.58 0.31
CA PRO A 38 -8.22 -4.74 -0.28
C PRO A 38 -8.24 -4.94 -1.80
N PHE A 39 -9.39 -5.24 -2.42
CA PHE A 39 -9.53 -5.44 -3.86
C PHE A 39 -10.26 -4.29 -4.56
N HIS A 40 -10.40 -3.15 -3.87
CA HIS A 40 -11.09 -2.00 -4.42
C HIS A 40 -10.42 -1.54 -5.74
N PRO A 41 -11.19 -1.28 -6.81
CA PRO A 41 -10.64 -0.99 -8.15
C PRO A 41 -9.70 0.23 -8.17
N SER A 42 -9.91 1.24 -7.31
CA SER A 42 -9.02 2.40 -7.19
C SER A 42 -7.62 2.06 -6.65
N LEU A 43 -7.43 0.94 -5.96
CA LEU A 43 -6.13 0.48 -5.48
C LEU A 43 -5.28 -0.14 -6.59
N HIS A 44 -5.87 -0.36 -7.78
CA HIS A 44 -5.22 -0.97 -8.94
C HIS A 44 -4.44 -2.23 -8.56
N THR A 45 -5.07 -3.09 -7.75
CA THR A 45 -4.44 -4.32 -7.28
C THR A 45 -4.21 -5.27 -8.43
N HIS A 46 -2.96 -5.69 -8.61
CA HIS A 46 -2.61 -6.76 -9.52
C HIS A 46 -1.98 -7.91 -8.76
N LYS A 47 -2.35 -9.12 -9.17
CA LYS A 47 -1.78 -10.36 -8.64
C LYS A 47 -0.36 -10.51 -9.18
N LEU A 48 0.60 -10.73 -8.30
CA LEU A 48 1.95 -11.04 -8.72
C LEU A 48 1.99 -12.47 -9.29
N LYS A 49 2.96 -12.75 -10.17
CA LYS A 49 3.13 -14.07 -10.80
C LYS A 49 4.34 -14.80 -10.18
N GLY A 50 4.43 -16.11 -10.40
CA GLY A 50 5.54 -16.95 -9.90
C GLY A 50 5.43 -17.26 -8.41
N ASP A 51 6.56 -17.24 -7.69
CA ASP A 51 6.64 -17.54 -6.25
C ASP A 51 5.82 -16.58 -5.37
N LEU A 52 5.45 -15.42 -5.92
CA LEU A 52 4.64 -14.40 -5.24
C LEU A 52 3.17 -14.47 -5.66
N SER A 53 2.72 -15.57 -6.25
CA SER A 53 1.33 -15.75 -6.71
C SER A 53 0.27 -15.59 -5.63
N ASN A 54 0.64 -15.72 -4.34
CA ASN A 54 -0.26 -15.46 -3.21
C ASN A 54 -0.17 -14.02 -2.68
N ILE A 55 0.57 -13.15 -3.35
CA ILE A 55 0.83 -11.77 -2.96
C ILE A 55 0.22 -10.82 -3.99
N TRP A 56 -0.38 -9.75 -3.47
CA TRP A 56 -0.99 -8.68 -4.26
C TRP A 56 -0.18 -7.40 -4.11
N SER A 57 -0.09 -6.65 -5.20
CA SER A 57 0.57 -5.35 -5.24
C SER A 57 -0.43 -4.27 -5.63
N SER A 58 -0.40 -3.14 -4.92
CA SER A 58 -1.22 -1.95 -5.18
C SER A 58 -0.31 -0.78 -5.53
N SER A 59 -0.70 0.02 -6.53
CA SER A 59 0.04 1.22 -6.90
C SER A 59 -0.55 2.45 -6.21
N ILE A 60 0.33 3.32 -5.69
CA ILE A 60 -0.05 4.62 -5.08
C ILE A 60 -0.04 5.73 -6.16
N ALA A 61 -0.16 5.35 -7.44
CA ALA A 61 -0.12 6.31 -8.53
C ALA A 61 -1.42 7.13 -8.51
N CYS A 62 -1.30 8.39 -8.10
CA CYS A 62 -2.28 9.42 -8.38
C CYS A 62 -2.44 9.46 -9.91
N SER A 63 -3.67 9.28 -10.39
CA SER A 63 -4.06 9.57 -11.77
C SER A 63 -3.60 10.95 -12.20
#